data_AF-A0A9E1SII8-F1
#
_entry.id   AF-A0A9E1SII8-F1
#
_cell.length_a   1.000
_cell.length_b   1.000
_cell.length_c   1.000
_cell.angle_alpha   90.00
_cell.angle_beta   90.00
_cell.angle_gamma   90.00
#
_symmetry.space_group_name_H-M   'P 1'
#
loop_
_entity.id
_entity.type
_entity.pdbx_description
1 polymer ?
#
loop_
_entity_poly.entity_id
_entity_poly.type
_entity_poly.pdbx_seq_one_letter_code
_entity_poly.pdbx_strand_id
1 'polypeptide(L)'
;MYILIYVIFSFGCVTTKKEQLPAPHNNYSGLTVDTYFGEDGGVNSEMMRACSKYGGLDQNSISNLGDDLLLQDIFSYHCNFSNRASDEITIDGRSVKRLSGSAARKKCEELDFIIGSTEFPKCMKILTQ
;
A
#
# COMPACT_ATOMS: atom_id res chain seq x y z
N MET A 1 -16.02 -48.01 41.83
CA MET A 1 -14.82 -48.00 40.97
C MET A 1 -15.24 -47.51 39.59
N TYR A 2 -14.74 -46.33 39.21
CA TYR A 2 -14.64 -45.66 37.89
C TYR A 2 -15.84 -45.60 36.93
N ILE A 3 -16.48 -44.43 36.87
CA ILE A 3 -17.21 -43.93 35.68
C ILE A 3 -16.23 -43.07 34.87
N LEU A 4 -15.86 -43.55 33.68
CA LEU A 4 -14.94 -42.90 32.74
C LEU A 4 -15.72 -41.92 31.85
N ILE A 5 -15.57 -40.62 32.10
CA ILE A 5 -16.09 -39.55 31.24
C ILE A 5 -15.06 -39.29 30.14
N TYR A 6 -15.33 -39.78 28.92
CA TYR A 6 -14.54 -39.47 27.73
C TYR A 6 -14.95 -38.08 27.20
N VAL A 7 -14.15 -37.07 27.53
CA VAL A 7 -14.26 -35.73 26.93
C VAL A 7 -13.59 -35.78 25.56
N ILE A 8 -14.39 -35.83 24.50
CA ILE A 8 -13.88 -35.74 23.12
C ILE A 8 -13.61 -34.26 22.83
N PHE A 9 -12.34 -33.86 22.97
CA PHE A 9 -11.83 -32.58 22.47
C PHE A 9 -11.76 -32.65 20.94
N SER A 10 -12.79 -32.17 20.25
CA SER A 10 -12.73 -31.93 18.82
C SER A 10 -11.89 -30.69 18.53
N PHE A 11 -10.61 -30.88 18.23
CA PHE A 11 -9.77 -29.84 17.65
C PHE A 11 -10.23 -29.57 16.21
N GLY A 12 -11.11 -28.59 16.04
CA GLY A 12 -11.44 -28.04 14.73
C GLY A 12 -10.24 -27.23 14.22
N CYS A 13 -9.51 -27.76 13.24
CA CYS A 13 -8.51 -26.99 12.52
C CYS A 13 -9.24 -26.04 11.56
N VAL A 14 -9.40 -24.78 11.96
CA VAL A 14 -9.89 -23.73 11.06
C VAL A 14 -8.81 -23.52 9.99
N THR A 15 -9.07 -24.01 8.78
CA THR A 15 -8.26 -23.66 7.61
C THR A 15 -8.64 -22.24 7.20
N THR A 16 -7.87 -21.25 7.64
CA THR A 16 -8.00 -19.89 7.09
C THR A 16 -7.60 -19.95 5.62
N LYS A 17 -8.57 -19.79 4.71
CA LYS A 17 -8.25 -19.59 3.30
C LYS A 17 -7.41 -18.31 3.24
N LYS A 18 -6.16 -18.41 2.81
CA LYS A 18 -5.34 -17.21 2.55
C LYS A 18 -6.06 -16.44 1.46
N GLU A 19 -6.59 -15.29 1.81
CA GLU A 19 -7.21 -14.38 0.87
C GLU A 19 -6.16 -13.99 -0.16
N GLN A 20 -6.40 -14.35 -1.42
CA GLN A 20 -5.45 -14.09 -2.49
C GLN A 20 -5.54 -12.62 -2.85
N LEU A 21 -4.52 -11.86 -2.45
CA LEU A 21 -4.40 -10.45 -2.83
C LEU A 21 -4.37 -10.33 -4.36
N PRO A 22 -5.06 -9.32 -4.92
CA PRO A 22 -5.08 -9.11 -6.36
C PRO A 22 -3.67 -8.78 -6.88
N ALA A 23 -3.46 -8.98 -8.17
CA ALA A 23 -2.22 -8.55 -8.79
C ALA A 23 -2.09 -7.02 -8.76
N PRO A 24 -0.87 -6.45 -8.70
CA PRO A 24 -0.64 -5.00 -8.67
C PRO A 24 -1.24 -4.16 -9.81
N HIS A 25 -1.64 -4.82 -10.92
CA HIS A 25 -2.29 -4.18 -12.07
C HIS A 25 -3.82 -4.22 -12.02
N ASN A 26 -4.39 -4.66 -10.89
CA ASN A 26 -5.83 -4.73 -10.67
C ASN A 26 -6.23 -3.76 -9.56
N ASN A 27 -7.49 -3.32 -9.61
CA ASN A 27 -8.09 -2.55 -8.53
C ASN A 27 -8.09 -3.34 -7.22
N TYR A 28 -8.00 -2.64 -6.10
CA TYR A 28 -7.97 -3.21 -4.77
C TYR A 28 -8.92 -2.46 -3.84
N SER A 29 -9.70 -3.20 -3.06
CA SER A 29 -10.47 -2.62 -1.95
C SER A 29 -9.88 -3.12 -0.65
N GLY A 30 -9.73 -2.21 0.32
CA GLY A 30 -9.18 -2.52 1.63
C GLY A 30 -10.06 -1.99 2.75
N LEU A 31 -9.81 -2.53 3.94
CA LEU A 31 -10.29 -2.02 5.21
C LEU A 31 -9.07 -1.62 6.04
N THR A 32 -9.18 -0.54 6.78
CA THR A 32 -8.18 -0.06 7.73
C THR A 32 -8.90 0.49 8.95
N VAL A 33 -8.20 0.55 10.08
CA VAL A 33 -8.81 0.92 11.35
C VAL A 33 -8.07 2.13 11.92
N ASP A 34 -8.82 3.14 12.37
CA ASP A 34 -8.25 4.25 13.12
C ASP A 34 -8.14 3.86 14.59
N THR A 35 -6.91 3.71 15.05
CA THR A 35 -6.66 3.32 16.44
C THR A 35 -6.46 4.57 17.27
N TYR A 36 -7.13 4.64 18.43
CA TYR A 36 -7.04 5.78 19.36
C TYR A 36 -5.62 6.04 19.89
N PHE A 37 -4.72 5.06 19.77
CA PHE A 37 -3.30 5.14 20.15
C PHE A 37 -2.35 5.00 18.95
N GLY A 38 -2.86 5.21 17.73
CA GLY A 38 -2.07 5.12 16.50
C GLY A 38 -1.08 6.28 16.36
N GLU A 39 -0.01 6.06 15.59
CA GLU A 39 0.90 7.13 15.18
C GLU A 39 0.16 8.17 14.31
N ASP A 40 0.53 9.45 14.43
CA ASP A 40 -0.05 10.54 13.65
C ASP A 40 -0.03 10.22 12.14
N GLY A 41 -1.22 10.18 11.53
CA GLY A 41 -1.40 9.87 10.11
C GLY A 41 -1.71 8.41 9.76
N GLY A 42 -1.90 7.52 10.75
CA GLY A 42 -2.08 6.07 10.60
C GLY A 42 -2.98 5.64 9.44
N VAL A 43 -4.27 5.98 9.48
CA VAL A 43 -5.27 5.54 8.49
C VAL A 43 -4.94 5.99 7.07
N ASN A 44 -4.65 7.29 6.90
CA ASN A 44 -4.33 7.85 5.59
C ASN A 44 -3.01 7.27 5.05
N SER A 45 -2.01 7.07 5.91
CA SER A 45 -0.72 6.51 5.51
C SER A 45 -0.85 5.04 5.08
N GLU A 46 -1.71 4.26 5.76
CA GLU A 46 -1.98 2.87 5.43
C GLU A 46 -2.74 2.74 4.10
N MET A 47 -3.77 3.56 3.91
CA MET A 47 -4.50 3.67 2.63
C MET A 47 -3.57 4.05 1.49
N MET A 48 -2.74 5.10 1.66
CA MET A 48 -1.81 5.55 0.63
C MET A 48 -0.76 4.48 0.30
N ARG A 49 -0.24 3.78 1.31
CA ARG A 49 0.74 2.69 1.12
C ARG A 49 0.12 1.48 0.42
N ALA A 50 -1.11 1.12 0.73
CA ALA A 50 -1.81 0.05 0.03
C ALA A 50 -2.07 0.46 -1.43
N CYS A 51 -2.58 1.66 -1.65
CA CYS A 51 -2.87 2.13 -2.99
C CYS A 51 -1.62 2.35 -3.84
N SER A 52 -0.48 2.76 -3.29
CA SER A 52 0.77 2.84 -4.09
C SER A 52 1.17 1.51 -4.75
N LYS A 53 0.69 0.37 -4.22
CA LYS A 53 0.92 -0.96 -4.81
C LYS A 53 -0.11 -1.34 -5.87
N TYR A 54 -1.36 -0.89 -5.74
CA TYR A 54 -2.50 -1.33 -6.57
C TYR A 54 -3.10 -0.22 -7.46
N GLY A 55 -2.63 1.02 -7.37
CA GLY A 55 -3.14 2.14 -8.15
C GLY A 55 -3.01 3.52 -7.47
N GLY A 56 -4.03 4.36 -7.64
CA GLY A 56 -4.21 5.59 -6.87
C GLY A 56 -5.40 5.46 -5.93
N LEU A 57 -5.33 6.10 -4.76
CA LEU A 57 -6.43 6.18 -3.81
C LEU A 57 -7.59 6.98 -4.44
N ASP A 58 -8.76 6.37 -4.55
CA ASP A 58 -9.98 7.07 -4.93
C ASP A 58 -10.58 7.73 -3.69
N GLN A 59 -10.37 9.04 -3.52
CA GLN A 59 -10.84 9.77 -2.35
C GLN A 59 -12.37 9.70 -2.16
N ASN A 60 -13.13 9.54 -3.25
CA ASN A 60 -14.59 9.43 -3.18
C ASN A 60 -15.06 8.05 -2.69
N SER A 61 -14.16 7.07 -2.62
CA SER A 61 -14.45 5.72 -2.15
C SER A 61 -14.25 5.54 -0.64
N ILE A 62 -13.67 6.54 0.04
CA ILE A 62 -13.39 6.46 1.47
C ILE A 62 -14.71 6.55 2.23
N SER A 63 -15.05 5.50 2.97
CA SER A 63 -16.27 5.44 3.77
C SER A 63 -15.97 4.90 5.15
N ASN A 64 -16.41 5.63 6.18
CA ASN A 64 -16.40 5.15 7.56
C ASN A 64 -17.58 4.16 7.73
N LEU A 65 -17.26 2.92 8.09
CA LEU A 65 -18.21 1.83 8.29
C LEU A 65 -18.74 1.77 9.74
N GLY A 66 -18.31 2.69 10.59
CA GLY A 66 -18.63 2.78 12.01
C GLY A 66 -17.55 2.16 12.90
N ASP A 67 -17.91 1.94 14.16
CA ASP A 67 -17.00 1.47 15.20
C ASP A 67 -16.96 -0.07 15.28
N ASP A 68 -15.78 -0.64 15.43
CA ASP A 68 -15.63 -2.03 15.88
C ASP A 68 -16.01 -2.17 17.37
N LEU A 69 -16.08 -3.41 17.87
CA LEU A 69 -16.30 -3.77 19.28
C LEU A 69 -15.32 -3.10 20.27
N LEU A 70 -14.22 -2.54 19.75
CA LEU A 70 -13.19 -1.82 20.51
C LEU A 70 -13.29 -0.29 20.39
N LEU A 71 -14.40 0.25 19.86
CA LEU A 71 -14.62 1.69 19.65
C LEU A 71 -13.54 2.32 18.74
N GLN A 72 -13.18 1.62 17.68
CA GLN A 72 -12.23 2.08 16.66
C GLN A 72 -12.97 2.28 15.35
N ASP A 73 -12.76 3.43 14.70
CA ASP A 73 -13.38 3.75 13.42
C ASP A 73 -12.82 2.84 12.31
N ILE A 74 -13.69 2.10 11.65
CA ILE A 74 -13.32 1.27 10.49
C ILE A 74 -13.53 2.08 9.22
N PHE A 75 -12.48 2.22 8.42
CA PHE A 75 -12.57 2.85 7.11
C PHE A 75 -12.41 1.82 6.00
N SER A 76 -13.29 1.92 5.01
CA SER A 76 -13.15 1.26 3.72
C SER A 76 -12.59 2.22 2.68
N TYR A 77 -11.79 1.70 1.75
CA TYR A 77 -11.18 2.47 0.68
C TYR A 77 -11.00 1.63 -0.58
N HIS A 78 -10.94 2.30 -1.73
CA HIS A 78 -10.66 1.70 -3.03
C HIS A 78 -9.42 2.32 -3.68
N CYS A 79 -8.55 1.46 -4.18
CA CYS A 79 -7.42 1.80 -5.02
C CYS A 79 -7.78 1.46 -6.46
N ASN A 80 -7.82 2.47 -7.31
CA ASN A 80 -8.09 2.30 -8.73
C ASN A 80 -6.78 2.34 -9.51
N PHE A 81 -6.48 1.27 -10.25
CA PHE A 81 -5.28 1.20 -11.07
C PHE A 81 -5.23 2.32 -12.12
N SER A 82 -6.36 2.76 -12.67
CA SER A 82 -6.38 3.88 -13.62
C SER A 82 -6.04 5.22 -12.99
N ASN A 83 -6.26 5.35 -11.68
CA ASN A 83 -5.92 6.56 -10.90
C ASN A 83 -4.49 6.54 -10.40
N ARG A 84 -3.73 5.47 -10.72
CA ARG A 84 -2.28 5.49 -10.52
C ARG A 84 -1.76 6.75 -11.21
N ALA A 85 -1.05 7.59 -10.47
CA ALA A 85 -0.46 8.78 -11.05
C ALA A 85 0.27 8.35 -12.33
N SER A 86 -0.14 8.84 -13.50
CA SER A 86 0.47 8.47 -14.79
C SER A 86 1.98 8.75 -14.82
N ASP A 87 2.44 9.55 -13.86
CA ASP A 87 3.82 9.90 -13.65
C ASP A 87 4.57 8.84 -12.82
N GLU A 88 3.94 7.99 -12.03
CA GLU A 88 4.66 6.99 -11.21
C GLU A 88 5.05 5.75 -12.00
N ILE A 89 6.35 5.57 -12.19
CA ILE A 89 6.96 4.38 -12.77
C ILE A 89 7.48 3.54 -11.63
N THR A 90 7.30 2.22 -11.76
CA THR A 90 7.95 1.27 -10.86
C THR A 90 9.32 0.95 -11.43
N ILE A 91 10.37 1.34 -10.73
CA ILE A 91 11.74 0.92 -11.03
C ILE A 91 12.22 0.12 -9.81
N ASP A 92 12.52 -1.17 -10.03
CA ASP A 92 13.00 -2.11 -9.01
C ASP A 92 12.15 -2.15 -7.73
N GLY A 93 10.82 -2.16 -7.89
CA GLY A 93 9.87 -2.24 -6.77
C GLY A 93 9.71 -0.95 -5.95
N ARG A 94 10.37 0.14 -6.35
CA ARG A 94 10.19 1.48 -5.78
C ARG A 94 9.39 2.35 -6.75
N SER A 95 8.40 3.06 -6.20
CA SER A 95 7.57 3.99 -6.95
C SER A 95 8.32 5.30 -7.15
N VAL A 96 8.49 5.74 -8.40
CA VAL A 96 9.23 6.95 -8.74
C VAL A 96 8.41 7.79 -9.69
N LYS A 97 8.17 9.05 -9.33
CA LYS A 97 7.48 10.02 -10.19
C LYS A 97 8.37 10.41 -11.39
N ARG A 98 7.82 10.40 -12.59
CA ARG A 98 8.34 10.98 -13.83
C ARG A 98 8.51 12.47 -13.59
N LEU A 99 9.73 12.90 -13.65
CA LEU A 99 10.10 14.29 -13.56
C LEU A 99 10.32 14.84 -14.97
N SER A 100 9.97 16.10 -15.16
CA SER A 100 10.40 16.83 -16.36
C SER A 100 11.93 16.92 -16.38
N GLY A 101 12.54 17.09 -17.56
CA GLY A 101 14.00 17.10 -17.70
C GLY A 101 14.73 18.07 -16.77
N SER A 102 14.13 19.22 -16.43
CA SER A 102 14.69 20.17 -15.47
C SER A 102 14.57 19.70 -14.01
N ALA A 103 13.43 19.12 -13.63
CA ALA A 103 13.22 18.59 -12.28
C ALA A 103 14.03 17.31 -12.03
N ALA A 104 14.13 16.43 -13.03
CA ALA A 104 14.97 15.23 -12.99
C ALA A 104 16.44 15.58 -12.82
N ARG A 105 16.92 16.59 -13.56
CA ARG A 105 18.30 17.07 -13.49
C ARG A 105 18.63 17.57 -12.09
N LYS A 106 17.79 18.45 -11.51
CA LYS A 106 17.95 18.93 -10.15
C LYS A 106 17.93 17.78 -9.13
N LYS A 107 17.07 16.77 -9.35
CA LYS A 107 16.99 15.62 -8.46
C LYS A 107 18.21 14.70 -8.55
N CYS A 108 18.79 14.52 -9.73
CA CYS A 108 20.05 13.79 -9.90
C CYS A 108 21.23 14.53 -9.24
N GLU A 109 21.26 15.86 -9.36
CA GLU A 109 22.25 16.70 -8.66
C GLU A 109 22.09 16.59 -7.13
N GLU A 110 20.86 16.57 -6.60
CA GLU A 110 20.56 16.34 -5.15
C GLU A 110 20.94 14.95 -4.65
N LEU A 111 21.00 13.96 -5.54
CA LEU A 111 21.39 12.57 -5.24
C LEU A 111 22.89 12.33 -5.47
N ASP A 112 23.68 13.41 -5.52
CA ASP A 112 25.13 13.42 -5.71
C ASP A 112 25.62 12.84 -7.05
N PHE A 113 24.75 12.73 -8.05
CA PHE A 113 25.22 12.39 -9.40
C PHE A 113 25.91 13.59 -10.03
N ILE A 114 27.17 13.42 -10.40
CA ILE A 114 27.98 14.48 -11.02
C ILE A 114 27.55 14.68 -12.48
N ILE A 115 27.15 15.90 -12.84
CA ILE A 115 26.81 16.27 -14.21
C ILE A 115 28.01 15.99 -15.13
N GLY A 116 27.79 15.24 -16.21
CA GLY A 116 28.83 14.84 -17.16
C GLY A 116 29.50 13.50 -16.85
N SER A 117 29.19 12.87 -15.71
CA SER A 117 29.58 11.48 -15.44
C SER A 117 28.78 10.48 -16.30
N THR A 118 29.26 9.24 -16.40
CA THR A 118 28.55 8.14 -17.09
C THR A 118 27.26 7.71 -16.37
N GLU A 119 27.13 8.03 -15.08
CA GLU A 119 26.00 7.63 -14.24
C GLU A 119 24.87 8.68 -14.26
N PHE A 120 25.19 9.94 -14.55
CA PHE A 120 24.20 11.02 -14.62
C PHE A 120 23.11 10.80 -15.69
N PRO A 121 23.43 10.35 -16.93
CA PRO A 121 22.42 10.00 -17.92
C PRO A 121 21.54 8.82 -17.52
N LYS A 122 22.07 7.88 -16.71
CA LYS A 122 21.27 6.75 -16.19
C LYS A 122 20.25 7.25 -15.19
N CYS A 123 20.65 8.10 -14.25
CA CYS A 123 19.74 8.76 -13.32
C CYS A 123 18.66 9.56 -14.06
N MET A 124 19.06 10.39 -15.04
CA MET A 124 18.14 11.16 -15.88
C MET A 124 17.14 10.27 -16.62
N LYS A 125 17.60 9.18 -17.22
CA LYS A 125 16.75 8.22 -17.96
C LYS A 125 15.73 7.57 -17.04
N ILE A 126 16.14 7.15 -15.84
CA ILE A 126 15.27 6.57 -14.80
C ILE A 126 14.19 7.56 -14.34
N LEU A 127 14.53 8.84 -14.22
CA LEU A 127 13.61 9.86 -13.72
C LEU A 127 12.72 10.50 -14.81
N THR A 128 12.99 10.26 -16.10
CA THR A 128 12.29 10.93 -17.21
C THR A 128 11.61 9.98 -18.21
N GLN A 129 12.16 8.78 -18.44
CA GLN A 129 11.50 7.72 -19.24
C GLN A 129 10.38 7.11 -18.48
#